data_AF-A0A945Z1F4-F1
#
_entry.id   AF-A0A945Z1F4-F1
#
_cell.length_a   1.000
_cell.length_b   1.000
_cell.length_c   1.000
_cell.angle_alpha   90.00
_cell.angle_beta   90.00
_cell.angle_gamma   90.00
#
_symmetry.space_group_name_H-M   'P 1'
#
loop_
_entity.id
_entity.type
_entity.pdbx_description
1 polymer ?
#
loop_
_entity_poly.entity_id
_entity_poly.type
_entity_poly.pdbx_seq_one_letter_code
_entity_poly.pdbx_strand_id
1 'polypeptide(L)'
;MEFEGQEFSLNFTDHTILETEGRYDDVKQIMEEESFVGCEWMVRSHLTIDFPTNSCMFVLHFYHNKKIIIAEYQSSVADVFYNSDIPCVSIWAQDNGWNCPQPHPDLIRDGLEFWKHFWETRVLDSEYLDERYGERVIDYSDYIEEDEDDE
;
A
#
# COMPACT_ATOMS: atom_id res chain seq x y z
N MET A 1 -0.57 -12.16 -9.77
CA MET A 1 -1.92 -12.25 -9.18
C MET A 1 -2.72 -11.13 -9.82
N GLU A 2 -3.45 -11.43 -10.88
CA GLU A 2 -4.23 -10.45 -11.63
C GLU A 2 -5.54 -10.17 -10.86
N PHE A 3 -5.80 -8.91 -10.49
CA PHE A 3 -7.11 -8.47 -10.03
C PHE A 3 -8.04 -8.36 -11.25
N GLU A 4 -8.37 -9.49 -11.88
CA GLU A 4 -9.36 -9.52 -12.95
C GLU A 4 -10.76 -9.28 -12.36
N GLY A 5 -11.35 -8.12 -12.65
CA GLY A 5 -12.81 -8.00 -12.76
C GLY A 5 -13.56 -7.15 -11.75
N GLN A 6 -12.92 -6.39 -10.86
CA GLN A 6 -13.63 -5.39 -10.05
C GLN A 6 -13.41 -3.99 -10.64
N GLU A 7 -14.47 -3.38 -11.14
CA GLU A 7 -14.47 -1.98 -11.55
C GLU A 7 -14.34 -1.10 -10.31
N PHE A 8 -13.22 -0.40 -10.16
CA PHE A 8 -13.01 0.58 -9.09
C PHE A 8 -12.43 1.87 -9.65
N SER A 9 -12.58 2.96 -8.90
CA SER A 9 -11.92 4.23 -9.22
C SER A 9 -11.14 4.75 -8.01
N LEU A 10 -10.01 5.41 -8.29
CA LEU A 10 -9.15 6.03 -7.29
C LEU A 10 -9.27 7.55 -7.41
N ASN A 11 -9.67 8.20 -6.31
CA ASN A 11 -9.88 9.64 -6.27
C ASN A 11 -8.96 10.27 -5.22
N PHE A 12 -7.91 10.95 -5.69
CA PHE A 12 -6.99 11.71 -4.84
C PHE A 12 -7.47 13.16 -4.66
N THR A 13 -7.08 13.79 -3.55
CA THR A 13 -7.44 15.20 -3.26
C THR A 13 -6.28 16.17 -3.45
N ASP A 14 -5.04 15.69 -3.39
CA ASP A 14 -3.85 16.52 -3.61
C ASP A 14 -3.63 16.79 -5.11
N HIS A 15 -3.38 18.05 -5.46
CA HIS A 15 -3.22 18.48 -6.84
C HIS A 15 -1.95 17.92 -7.50
N THR A 16 -0.83 17.83 -6.77
CA THR A 16 0.42 17.30 -7.31
C THR A 16 0.27 15.82 -7.65
N ILE A 17 -0.41 15.05 -6.81
CA ILE A 17 -0.72 13.64 -7.10
C ILE A 17 -1.65 13.51 -8.31
N LEU A 18 -2.68 14.35 -8.42
CA LEU A 18 -3.64 14.31 -9.53
C LEU A 18 -3.01 14.68 -10.87
N GLU A 19 -2.21 15.75 -10.92
CA GLU A 19 -1.59 16.27 -12.15
C GLU A 19 -0.58 15.29 -12.75
N THR A 20 0.05 14.49 -11.89
CA THR A 20 1.09 13.51 -12.27
C THR A 20 0.54 12.10 -12.45
N GLU A 21 -0.78 11.92 -12.30
CA GLU A 21 -1.43 10.61 -12.20
C GLU A 21 -0.83 9.72 -11.08
N GLY A 22 -0.13 10.33 -10.12
CA GLY A 22 0.53 9.68 -9.02
C GLY A 22 1.91 9.09 -9.34
N ARG A 23 2.47 9.27 -10.53
CA ARG A 23 3.81 8.74 -10.86
C ARG A 23 4.89 9.41 -10.00
N TYR A 24 5.68 8.60 -9.30
CA TYR A 24 6.70 9.11 -8.36
C TYR A 24 7.69 10.08 -9.00
N ASP A 25 8.23 9.73 -10.18
CA ASP A 25 9.26 10.55 -10.83
C ASP A 25 8.72 11.94 -11.24
N ASP A 26 7.46 12.01 -11.67
CA ASP A 26 6.79 13.25 -12.04
C ASP A 26 6.47 14.10 -10.80
N VAL A 27 5.95 13.47 -9.73
CA VAL A 27 5.74 14.14 -8.42
C VAL A 27 7.05 14.70 -7.91
N LYS A 28 8.12 13.90 -7.95
CA LYS A 28 9.45 14.30 -7.52
C LYS A 28 9.94 15.51 -8.31
N GLN A 29 9.76 15.52 -9.63
CA GLN A 29 10.14 16.65 -10.46
C GLN A 29 9.43 17.94 -10.02
N ILE A 30 8.10 17.92 -9.85
CA ILE A 30 7.35 19.09 -9.39
C ILE A 30 7.84 19.56 -8.02
N MET A 31 8.00 18.63 -7.08
CA MET A 31 8.45 18.96 -5.73
C MET A 31 9.88 19.51 -5.71
N GLU A 32 10.78 19.04 -6.57
CA GLU A 32 12.15 19.57 -6.69
C GLU A 32 12.21 20.94 -7.38
N GLU A 33 11.26 21.26 -8.26
CA GLU A 33 11.13 22.58 -8.87
C GLU A 33 10.58 23.63 -7.89
N GLU A 34 9.67 23.22 -6.99
CA GLU A 34 9.06 24.11 -5.99
C GLU A 34 9.86 24.21 -4.69
N SER A 35 10.67 23.19 -4.37
CA SER A 35 11.45 23.13 -3.13
C SER A 35 12.86 23.68 -3.30
N PHE A 36 13.46 24.11 -2.19
CA PHE A 36 14.89 24.35 -2.16
C PHE A 36 15.66 23.03 -2.28
N VAL A 37 16.73 23.02 -3.08
CA VAL A 37 17.61 21.85 -3.27
C VAL A 37 18.01 21.27 -1.90
N GLY A 38 17.68 19.99 -1.68
CA GLY A 38 18.03 19.25 -0.46
C GLY A 38 16.95 19.24 0.64
N CYS A 39 15.78 19.83 0.43
CA CYS A 39 14.66 19.69 1.36
C CYS A 39 13.95 18.34 1.18
N GLU A 40 13.82 17.60 2.28
CA GLU A 40 12.92 16.45 2.35
C GLU A 40 11.48 16.95 2.29
N TRP A 41 10.72 16.49 1.28
CA TRP A 41 9.32 16.85 1.10
C TRP A 41 8.38 15.69 1.46
N MET A 42 7.15 16.07 1.77
CA MET A 42 6.03 15.17 2.01
C MET A 42 4.76 15.77 1.42
N VAL A 43 4.04 14.98 0.62
CA VAL A 43 2.73 15.33 0.06
C VAL A 43 1.66 14.54 0.83
N ARG A 44 0.65 15.23 1.35
CA ARG A 44 -0.49 14.61 2.04
C ARG A 44 -1.71 14.60 1.13
N SER A 45 -2.25 13.44 0.83
CA SER A 45 -3.46 13.29 0.03
C SER A 45 -4.47 12.38 0.70
N HIS A 46 -5.76 12.77 0.66
CA HIS A 46 -6.84 11.81 0.88
C HIS A 46 -7.08 11.03 -0.40
N LEU A 47 -7.21 9.72 -0.27
CA LEU A 47 -7.61 8.81 -1.33
C LEU A 47 -8.96 8.22 -0.97
N THR A 48 -9.93 8.32 -1.87
CA THR A 48 -11.15 7.51 -1.84
C THR A 48 -11.05 6.44 -2.92
N ILE A 49 -11.31 5.19 -2.55
CA ILE A 49 -11.49 4.10 -3.52
C ILE A 49 -12.97 3.78 -3.57
N ASP A 50 -13.59 4.00 -4.73
CA ASP A 50 -14.99 3.70 -4.96
C ASP A 50 -15.10 2.36 -5.71
N PHE A 51 -15.67 1.37 -5.05
CA PHE A 51 -16.10 0.11 -5.64
C PHE A 51 -17.60 0.17 -5.98
N PRO A 52 -18.19 -0.82 -6.68
CA PRO A 52 -19.58 -0.72 -7.12
C PRO A 52 -20.61 -0.68 -5.97
N THR A 53 -20.27 -1.22 -4.79
CA THR A 53 -21.21 -1.38 -3.66
C THR A 53 -20.74 -0.73 -2.36
N ASN A 54 -19.47 -0.32 -2.28
CA ASN A 54 -18.88 0.29 -1.10
C ASN A 54 -17.71 1.19 -1.49
N SER A 55 -17.19 1.92 -0.52
CA SER A 55 -15.98 2.72 -0.69
C SER A 55 -15.13 2.67 0.57
N CYS A 56 -13.84 2.93 0.42
CA CYS A 56 -12.94 3.15 1.53
C CYS A 56 -12.25 4.50 1.40
N MET A 57 -11.69 4.97 2.51
CA MET A 57 -10.93 6.21 2.56
C MET A 57 -9.58 5.99 3.22
N PHE A 58 -8.58 6.65 2.69
CA PHE A 58 -7.23 6.72 3.23
C PHE A 58 -6.79 8.16 3.39
N VAL A 59 -5.94 8.41 4.39
CA VAL A 59 -5.02 9.55 4.40
C VAL A 59 -3.62 9.00 4.17
N LEU A 60 -3.01 9.39 3.06
CA LEU A 60 -1.69 8.94 2.63
C LEU A 60 -0.68 10.07 2.70
N HIS A 61 0.49 9.78 3.25
CA HIS A 61 1.66 10.66 3.22
C HIS A 61 2.71 10.08 2.28
N PHE A 62 3.02 10.82 1.22
CA PHE A 62 3.98 10.47 0.18
C PHE A 62 5.29 11.20 0.43
N TYR A 63 6.37 10.46 0.68
CA TYR A 63 7.66 11.05 1.02
C TYR A 63 8.64 11.04 -0.16
N HIS A 64 9.57 11.99 -0.13
CA HIS A 64 10.67 12.15 -1.10
C HIS A 64 11.56 10.92 -1.36
N ASN A 65 11.45 9.87 -0.54
CA ASN A 65 12.23 8.64 -0.63
C ASN A 65 11.37 7.43 -1.06
N LYS A 66 10.27 7.68 -1.78
CA LYS A 66 9.29 6.69 -2.24
C LYS A 66 8.43 6.05 -1.15
N LYS A 67 8.63 6.39 0.13
CA LYS A 67 7.82 5.84 1.23
C LYS A 67 6.40 6.42 1.18
N ILE A 68 5.40 5.54 1.33
CA ILE A 68 4.02 5.91 1.56
C ILE A 68 3.64 5.46 2.97
N ILE A 69 3.12 6.39 3.78
CA ILE A 69 2.52 6.07 5.08
C ILE A 69 1.00 6.20 4.99
N ILE A 70 0.30 5.14 5.40
CA ILE A 70 -1.14 5.19 5.66
C ILE A 70 -1.31 5.78 7.06
N ALA A 71 -1.71 7.05 7.13
CA ALA A 71 -1.90 7.77 8.38
C ALA A 71 -3.30 7.56 8.98
N GLU A 72 -4.32 7.46 8.12
CA GLU A 72 -5.69 7.14 8.50
C GLU A 72 -6.30 6.18 7.49
N TYR A 73 -7.21 5.32 7.95
CA TYR A 73 -7.88 4.34 7.10
C TYR A 73 -9.31 4.07 7.60
N GLN A 74 -10.27 4.12 6.67
CA GLN A 74 -11.65 3.71 6.89
C GLN A 74 -12.00 2.64 5.86
N SER A 75 -12.25 1.44 6.38
CA SER A 75 -12.43 0.23 5.60
C SER A 75 -13.76 0.16 4.85
N SER A 76 -13.73 -0.35 3.62
CA SER A 76 -14.95 -0.67 2.86
C SER A 76 -15.63 -1.95 3.35
N VAL A 77 -14.83 -2.93 3.80
CA VAL A 77 -15.26 -4.22 4.34
C VAL A 77 -14.43 -4.60 5.56
N ALA A 78 -15.06 -4.81 6.72
CA ALA A 78 -14.35 -5.12 7.96
C ALA A 78 -13.65 -6.50 7.96
N ASP A 79 -14.13 -7.45 7.16
CA ASP A 79 -13.53 -8.77 7.04
C ASP A 79 -12.26 -8.72 6.17
N VAL A 80 -11.13 -9.05 6.78
CA VAL A 80 -9.80 -8.96 6.18
C VAL A 80 -9.63 -9.86 4.95
N PHE A 81 -10.31 -11.01 4.89
CA PHE A 81 -10.17 -11.96 3.77
C PHE A 81 -10.90 -11.49 2.49
N TYR A 82 -11.83 -10.54 2.63
CA TYR A 82 -12.60 -9.98 1.52
C TYR A 82 -12.30 -8.50 1.29
N ASN A 83 -11.32 -7.94 2.00
CA ASN A 83 -10.97 -6.54 1.91
C ASN A 83 -9.97 -6.31 0.77
N SER A 84 -10.44 -5.67 -0.30
CA SER A 84 -9.63 -5.31 -1.48
C SER A 84 -8.95 -3.94 -1.34
N ASP A 85 -9.22 -3.18 -0.28
CA ASP A 85 -8.73 -1.81 -0.12
C ASP A 85 -7.20 -1.75 -0.12
N ILE A 86 -6.57 -2.57 0.74
CA ILE A 86 -5.12 -2.59 0.93
C ILE A 86 -4.40 -3.14 -0.32
N PRO A 87 -4.85 -4.25 -0.94
CA PRO A 87 -4.28 -4.67 -2.21
C PRO A 87 -4.37 -3.61 -3.32
N CYS A 88 -5.52 -2.94 -3.46
CA CYS A 88 -5.71 -1.91 -4.49
C CYS A 88 -4.69 -0.77 -4.35
N VAL A 89 -4.53 -0.21 -3.15
CA VAL A 89 -3.56 0.88 -2.93
C VAL A 89 -2.11 0.41 -3.10
N SER A 90 -1.82 -0.84 -2.74
CA SER A 90 -0.45 -1.40 -2.80
C SER A 90 -0.02 -1.67 -4.25
N ILE A 91 -0.92 -2.22 -5.07
CA ILE A 91 -0.68 -2.40 -6.51
C ILE A 91 -0.51 -1.04 -7.18
N TRP A 92 -1.45 -0.12 -6.96
CA TRP A 92 -1.36 1.23 -7.52
C TRP A 92 -0.04 1.93 -7.16
N ALA A 93 0.42 1.82 -5.90
CA ALA A 93 1.66 2.42 -5.45
C ALA A 93 2.87 1.86 -6.22
N GLN A 94 2.95 0.53 -6.33
CA GLN A 94 4.05 -0.15 -7.02
C GLN A 94 4.07 0.16 -8.52
N ASP A 95 2.91 0.14 -9.17
CA ASP A 95 2.76 0.48 -10.59
C ASP A 95 3.18 1.93 -10.88
N ASN A 96 3.07 2.82 -9.89
CA ASN A 96 3.47 4.23 -9.99
C ASN A 96 4.88 4.52 -9.44
N GLY A 97 5.68 3.49 -9.16
CA GLY A 97 7.10 3.63 -8.79
C GLY A 97 7.36 3.99 -7.32
N TRP A 98 6.33 3.94 -6.48
CA TRP A 98 6.44 4.07 -5.02
C TRP A 98 6.79 2.74 -4.36
N ASN A 99 7.25 2.81 -3.11
CA ASN A 99 7.39 1.60 -2.30
C ASN A 99 6.01 1.13 -1.83
N CYS A 100 5.96 -0.12 -1.35
CA CYS A 100 4.75 -0.66 -0.75
C CYS A 100 4.29 0.23 0.43
N PRO A 101 2.99 0.58 0.52
CA PRO A 101 2.49 1.40 1.62
C PRO A 101 2.72 0.76 2.99
N GLN A 102 3.00 1.60 3.99
CA GLN A 102 3.15 1.15 5.37
C GLN A 102 2.10 1.81 6.29
N PRO A 103 1.37 1.05 7.11
CA PRO A 103 0.48 1.64 8.09
C PRO A 103 1.25 2.33 9.21
N HIS A 104 0.76 3.49 9.63
CA HIS A 104 1.28 4.16 10.81
C HIS A 104 1.14 3.25 12.04
N PRO A 105 2.12 3.20 12.97
CA PRO A 105 2.08 2.31 14.13
C PRO A 105 0.82 2.41 14.99
N ASP A 106 0.17 3.59 15.02
CA ASP A 106 -1.09 3.76 15.74
C ASP A 106 -2.24 2.97 15.11
N LEU A 107 -2.35 2.93 13.77
CA LEU A 107 -3.33 2.10 13.08
C LEU A 107 -3.10 0.61 13.38
N ILE A 108 -1.84 0.20 13.42
CA ILE A 108 -1.47 -1.18 13.76
C ILE A 108 -1.89 -1.53 15.20
N ARG A 109 -1.74 -0.60 16.14
CA ARG A 109 -2.16 -0.81 17.54
C ARG A 109 -3.67 -0.95 17.65
N ASP A 110 -4.42 -0.16 16.88
CA ASP A 110 -5.89 -0.16 16.91
C ASP A 110 -6.50 -1.37 16.19
N GLY A 111 -5.79 -1.94 15.20
CA GLY A 111 -6.29 -3.03 14.35
C GLY A 111 -5.25 -4.13 14.08
N LEU A 112 -4.54 -4.61 15.12
CA LEU A 112 -3.37 -5.48 14.95
C LEU A 112 -3.62 -6.68 14.05
N GLU A 113 -4.69 -7.44 14.27
CA GLU A 113 -4.93 -8.67 13.48
C GLU A 113 -5.19 -8.35 12.00
N PHE A 114 -5.91 -7.28 11.73
CA PHE A 114 -6.19 -6.82 10.37
C PHE A 114 -4.89 -6.43 9.65
N TRP A 115 -4.07 -5.57 10.26
CA TRP A 115 -2.81 -5.11 9.63
C TRP A 115 -1.76 -6.22 9.54
N LYS A 116 -1.70 -7.08 10.56
CA LYS A 116 -0.78 -8.23 10.58
C LYS A 116 -1.10 -9.21 9.47
N HIS A 117 -2.38 -9.47 9.16
CA HIS A 117 -2.76 -10.34 8.05
C HIS A 117 -2.20 -9.84 6.70
N PHE A 118 -2.37 -8.55 6.38
CA PHE A 118 -1.84 -7.98 5.14
C PHE A 118 -0.31 -7.93 5.10
N TRP A 119 0.32 -7.75 6.25
CA TRP A 119 1.77 -7.87 6.37
C TRP A 119 2.24 -9.31 6.14
N GLU A 120 1.63 -10.32 6.78
CA GLU A 120 1.95 -11.75 6.61
C GLU A 120 1.80 -12.20 5.16
N THR A 121 0.77 -11.71 4.47
CA THR A 121 0.50 -12.00 3.05
C THR A 121 1.30 -11.13 2.07
N ARG A 122 2.20 -10.26 2.58
CA ARG A 122 3.08 -9.38 1.78
C ARG A 122 2.35 -8.39 0.88
N VAL A 123 1.10 -8.08 1.23
CA VAL A 123 0.33 -7.04 0.55
C VAL A 123 0.84 -5.66 0.94
N LEU A 124 1.30 -5.49 2.19
CA LEU A 124 1.91 -4.24 2.69
C LEU A 124 3.26 -4.49 3.37
N ASP A 125 4.01 -3.41 3.58
CA ASP A 125 5.23 -3.40 4.40
C ASP A 125 4.99 -2.74 5.76
N SER A 126 5.75 -3.14 6.78
CA SER A 126 5.65 -2.52 8.10
C SER A 126 6.90 -2.73 8.94
N GLU A 127 7.72 -1.69 9.04
CA GLU A 127 8.90 -1.67 9.92
C GLU A 127 8.52 -2.01 11.38
N TYR A 128 7.35 -1.52 11.83
CA TYR A 128 6.85 -1.81 13.19
C TYR A 128 6.54 -3.30 13.43
N LEU A 129 5.96 -3.98 12.44
CA LEU A 129 5.66 -5.41 12.56
C LEU A 129 6.93 -6.25 12.38
N ASP A 130 7.83 -5.85 11.48
CA ASP A 130 9.13 -6.50 11.29
C ASP A 130 9.97 -6.45 12.59
N GLU A 131 10.02 -5.30 13.26
CA GLU A 131 10.71 -5.15 14.56
C GLU A 131 10.07 -6.01 15.67
N ARG A 132 8.74 -6.17 15.63
CA ARG A 132 7.98 -6.83 16.70
C ARG A 132 7.88 -8.35 16.54
N TYR A 133 7.83 -8.84 15.31
CA TYR A 133 7.57 -10.24 14.98
C TYR A 133 8.70 -10.91 14.18
N GLY A 134 9.73 -10.16 13.80
CA GLY A 134 10.85 -10.63 12.99
C GLY A 134 10.55 -10.57 11.49
N GLU A 135 11.54 -11.00 10.69
CA GLU A 135 11.38 -11.06 9.24
C GLU A 135 10.40 -12.17 8.82
N ARG A 136 9.64 -11.90 7.76
CA ARG A 136 8.65 -12.81 7.19
C ARG A 136 9.35 -14.01 6.53
N VAL A 137 9.51 -15.11 7.29
CA VAL A 137 10.10 -16.37 6.80
C VAL A 137 9.16 -17.00 5.79
N ILE A 138 9.67 -17.28 4.59
CA ILE A 138 8.94 -18.09 3.59
C ILE A 138 9.14 -19.54 4.00
N ASP A 139 8.06 -20.21 4.39
CA ASP A 139 8.07 -21.66 4.49
C ASP A 139 7.88 -22.24 3.09
N TYR A 140 8.97 -22.74 2.52
CA TYR A 140 8.96 -23.42 1.22
C TYR A 140 8.59 -24.90 1.34
N SER A 141 8.25 -25.40 2.55
CA SER A 141 7.90 -26.81 2.78
C SER A 141 6.78 -27.32 1.88
N ASP A 142 5.84 -26.44 1.52
CA ASP A 142 4.63 -26.80 0.78
C ASP A 142 4.83 -26.78 -0.75
N TYR A 143 6.01 -26.39 -1.23
CA TYR A 143 6.37 -26.35 -2.66
C TYR A 143 7.31 -27.48 -3.10
N ILE A 144 7.63 -28.41 -2.21
CA ILE A 144 8.34 -29.64 -2.60
C ILE A 144 7.26 -30.59 -3.14
N GLU A 145 6.92 -30.44 -4.42
CA GLU A 145 6.26 -31.52 -5.16
C GLU A 145 7.25 -32.71 -5.17
N GLU A 146 6.82 -33.85 -4.61
CA GLU A 146 7.55 -35.11 -4.76
C GLU A 146 7.61 -35.40 -6.27
N ASP A 147 8.77 -35.21 -6.89
CA ASP A 147 9.06 -35.75 -8.21
C ASP A 147 8.85 -37.27 -8.13
N GLU A 148 7.66 -37.75 -8.52
CA GLU A 148 7.42 -39.17 -8.77
C GLU A 148 8.32 -39.54 -9.96
N ASP A 149 9.45 -40.19 -9.63
CA ASP A 149 10.32 -40.87 -10.60
C ASP A 149 9.45 -41.82 -11.45
N ASP A 150 9.20 -41.43 -12.70
CA ASP A 150 8.57 -42.26 -13.73
C ASP A 150 9.43 -43.52 -13.99
N GLU A 151 8.99 -44.69 -13.51
CA GLU A 151 9.47 -46.04 -13.92
C GLU A 151 8.84 -46.52 -15.24
#